data_AF-A0AA39N2D5-F1
#
_entry.id   AF-A0AA39N2D5-F1
#
_cell.length_a   1.000
_cell.length_b   1.000
_cell.length_c   1.000
_cell.angle_alpha   90.00
_cell.angle_beta   90.00
_cell.angle_gamma   90.00
#
_symmetry.space_group_name_H-M   'P 1'
#
loop_
_entity.id
_entity.type
_entity.pdbx_description
1 polymer ?
#
loop_
_entity_poly.entity_id
_entity_poly.type
_entity_poly.pdbx_seq_one_letter_code
_entity_poly.pdbx_strand_id
1 'polypeptide(L)'
;MSPFTIRHVDSLNAEELEIAVDLTVKAYDDMLVARAMVGDDKNLMDPLFRSMIRAADSAGTIDLACDVSDSDKIVGMAVWFGPGKSLFADAEQRELGLNEFMDKLSPETRQWWEKTAIQSGTITALVTTTDVNESIYEKGPVAFRVMSRS
;
A
#
# COMPACT_ATOMS: atom_id res chain seq x y z
N MET A 1 1.47 11.44 -20.97
CA MET A 1 2.27 10.70 -19.99
C MET A 1 3.57 11.46 -19.83
N SER A 2 3.82 12.01 -18.64
CA SER A 2 5.16 12.53 -18.35
C SER A 2 6.11 11.34 -18.25
N PRO A 3 7.32 11.43 -18.79
CA PRO A 3 8.29 10.34 -18.69
C PRO A 3 8.67 10.14 -17.22
N PHE A 4 8.74 8.88 -16.78
CA PHE A 4 9.18 8.49 -15.44
C PHE A 4 10.27 7.42 -15.51
N THR A 5 11.08 7.34 -14.47
CA THR A 5 12.08 6.29 -14.24
C THR A 5 11.73 5.50 -12.99
N ILE A 6 11.98 4.19 -13.02
CA ILE A 6 11.82 3.34 -11.83
C ILE A 6 13.14 3.29 -11.07
N ARG A 7 13.08 3.54 -9.76
CA ARG A 7 14.20 3.41 -8.84
C ARG A 7 13.86 2.36 -7.78
N HIS A 8 14.71 1.35 -7.70
CA HIS A 8 14.67 0.37 -6.64
C HIS A 8 15.16 0.97 -5.33
N VAL A 9 14.47 0.67 -4.24
CA VAL A 9 14.78 1.21 -2.91
C VAL A 9 15.14 0.07 -1.97
N ASP A 10 16.36 0.12 -1.44
CA ASP A 10 16.80 -0.78 -0.38
C ASP A 10 16.19 -0.41 0.98
N SER A 11 16.06 0.89 1.25
CA SER A 11 15.32 1.45 2.40
C SER A 11 14.92 2.90 2.13
N LEU A 12 13.68 3.25 2.49
CA LEU A 12 13.14 4.60 2.36
C LEU A 12 13.73 5.55 3.41
N ASN A 13 14.10 6.75 2.98
CA ASN A 13 14.38 7.83 3.92
C ASN A 13 13.09 8.46 4.47
N ALA A 14 13.21 9.33 5.47
CA ALA A 14 12.06 9.93 6.13
C ALA A 14 11.18 10.76 5.18
N GLU A 15 11.77 11.49 4.24
CA GLU A 15 11.04 12.31 3.27
C GLU A 15 10.33 11.45 2.22
N GLU A 16 11.01 10.43 1.69
CA GLU A 16 10.41 9.48 0.76
C GLU A 16 9.23 8.73 1.38
N LEU A 17 9.33 8.37 2.67
CA LEU A 17 8.24 7.75 3.40
C LEU A 17 7.02 8.68 3.48
N GLU A 18 7.21 9.96 3.83
CA GLU A 18 6.09 10.92 3.89
C GLU A 18 5.42 11.09 2.52
N ILE A 19 6.21 11.20 1.46
CA ILE A 19 5.68 11.34 0.09
C ILE A 19 4.92 10.06 -0.31
N ALA A 20 5.48 8.88 -0.02
CA ALA A 20 4.85 7.61 -0.33
C ALA A 20 3.52 7.41 0.41
N VAL A 21 3.45 7.82 1.69
CA VAL A 21 2.22 7.77 2.49
C VAL A 21 1.17 8.72 1.91
N ASP A 22 1.53 9.98 1.66
CA ASP A 22 0.60 10.97 1.09
C ASP A 22 0.07 10.55 -0.28
N LEU A 23 0.94 10.01 -1.14
CA LEU A 23 0.57 9.46 -2.45
C LEU A 23 -0.39 8.28 -2.32
N THR A 24 -0.14 7.37 -1.36
CA THR A 24 -1.00 6.21 -1.11
C THR A 24 -2.36 6.64 -0.57
N VAL A 25 -2.40 7.55 0.40
CA VAL A 25 -3.66 8.09 0.95
C VAL A 25 -4.50 8.71 -0.17
N LYS A 26 -3.89 9.54 -1.04
CA LYS A 26 -4.56 10.16 -2.18
C LYS A 26 -5.08 9.13 -3.18
N ALA A 27 -4.30 8.09 -3.48
CA ALA A 27 -4.70 7.04 -4.43
C ALA A 27 -5.90 6.21 -3.93
N TYR A 28 -6.04 6.05 -2.61
CA TYR A 28 -7.05 5.19 -2.00
C TYR A 28 -8.20 5.94 -1.30
N ASP A 29 -8.21 7.28 -1.26
CA ASP A 29 -9.20 8.07 -0.50
C ASP A 29 -10.67 7.76 -0.85
N ASP A 30 -10.94 7.49 -2.12
CA ASP A 30 -12.30 7.17 -2.61
C ASP A 30 -12.58 5.65 -2.70
N MET A 31 -11.60 4.80 -2.39
CA MET A 31 -11.77 3.35 -2.48
C MET A 31 -12.57 2.80 -1.30
N LEU A 32 -13.66 2.10 -1.59
CA LEU A 32 -14.52 1.47 -0.57
C LEU A 32 -13.74 0.54 0.36
N VAL A 33 -12.77 -0.20 -0.18
CA VAL A 33 -11.94 -1.11 0.62
C VAL A 33 -11.11 -0.36 1.66
N ALA A 34 -10.51 0.77 1.28
CA ALA A 34 -9.68 1.55 2.20
C ALA A 34 -10.54 2.18 3.30
N ARG A 35 -11.73 2.71 2.94
CA ARG A 35 -12.72 3.20 3.91
C ARG A 35 -13.17 2.13 4.89
N ALA A 36 -13.43 0.91 4.42
CA ALA A 36 -13.81 -0.21 5.27
C ALA A 36 -12.70 -0.57 6.27
N MET A 37 -11.43 -0.53 5.84
CA MET A 37 -10.28 -0.81 6.70
C MET A 37 -10.12 0.19 7.84
N VAL A 38 -10.56 1.43 7.67
CA VAL A 38 -10.50 2.48 8.70
C VAL A 38 -11.83 2.70 9.42
N GLY A 39 -12.88 1.94 9.12
CA GLY A 39 -14.20 2.12 9.72
C GLY A 39 -14.83 3.48 9.39
N ASP A 40 -14.63 3.95 8.15
CA ASP A 40 -15.01 5.28 7.66
C ASP A 40 -14.32 6.48 8.36
N ASP A 41 -13.38 6.26 9.29
CA ASP A 41 -12.57 7.34 9.86
C ASP A 41 -11.33 7.63 8.99
N LYS A 42 -11.47 8.61 8.10
CA LYS A 42 -10.39 9.05 7.19
C LYS A 42 -9.10 9.46 7.91
N ASN A 43 -9.16 9.89 9.17
CA ASN A 43 -7.95 10.27 9.92
C ASN A 43 -7.03 9.07 10.20
N LEU A 44 -7.55 7.85 10.03
CA LEU A 44 -6.80 6.62 10.21
C LEU A 44 -6.19 6.07 8.91
N MET A 45 -6.40 6.75 7.78
CA MET A 45 -5.80 6.36 6.49
C MET A 45 -4.27 6.55 6.48
N ASP A 46 -3.77 7.68 6.99
CA ASP A 46 -2.32 7.89 7.16
C ASP A 46 -1.68 6.79 8.03
N PRO A 47 -2.12 6.55 9.29
CA PRO A 47 -1.47 5.53 10.12
C PRO A 47 -1.62 4.12 9.55
N LEU A 48 -2.71 3.81 8.85
CA LEU A 48 -2.87 2.54 8.13
C LEU A 48 -1.79 2.38 7.06
N PHE A 49 -1.72 3.27 6.08
CA PHE A 49 -0.78 3.12 4.97
C PHE A 49 0.67 3.28 5.39
N ARG A 50 0.94 4.16 6.37
CA ARG A 50 2.25 4.28 7.00
C ARG A 50 2.72 2.97 7.62
N SER A 51 1.83 2.25 8.32
CA SER A 51 2.17 0.94 8.88
C SER A 51 2.47 -0.09 7.77
N MET A 52 1.74 -0.06 6.65
CA MET A 52 1.98 -0.96 5.53
C MET A 52 3.31 -0.69 4.83
N ILE A 53 3.62 0.58 4.57
CA ILE A 53 4.86 0.98 3.89
C ILE A 53 6.08 0.66 4.74
N ARG A 54 6.01 0.88 6.06
CA ARG A 54 7.10 0.48 6.98
C ARG A 54 7.30 -1.03 7.04
N ALA A 55 6.21 -1.81 7.07
CA ALA A 55 6.31 -3.27 7.01
C ALA A 55 6.90 -3.74 5.68
N ALA A 56 6.58 -3.06 4.58
CA ALA A 56 7.15 -3.31 3.26
C ALA A 56 8.64 -2.94 3.16
N ASP A 57 9.04 -1.81 3.73
CA ASP A 57 10.45 -1.38 3.78
C ASP A 57 11.31 -2.38 4.58
N SER A 58 10.73 -2.96 5.63
CA SER A 58 11.43 -3.94 6.48
C SER A 58 11.52 -5.34 5.87
N ALA A 59 10.44 -5.85 5.26
CA ALA A 59 10.34 -7.26 4.89
C ALA A 59 10.03 -7.52 3.40
N GLY A 60 9.60 -6.49 2.69
CA GLY A 60 9.23 -6.51 1.29
C GLY A 60 10.31 -5.87 0.41
N THR A 61 9.84 -5.31 -0.70
CA THR A 61 10.65 -4.62 -1.68
C THR A 61 9.82 -3.48 -2.24
N ILE A 62 10.45 -2.32 -2.43
CA ILE A 62 9.78 -1.08 -2.84
C ILE A 62 10.47 -0.55 -4.09
N ASP A 63 9.68 -0.25 -5.11
CA ASP A 63 10.14 0.46 -6.31
C ASP A 63 9.36 1.76 -6.45
N LEU A 64 10.10 2.87 -6.60
CA LEU A 64 9.55 4.21 -6.75
C LEU A 64 9.56 4.63 -8.22
N ALA A 65 8.44 5.14 -8.72
CA ALA A 65 8.38 5.83 -9.99
C ALA A 65 8.69 7.31 -9.75
N CYS A 66 9.76 7.82 -10.34
CA CYS A 66 10.21 9.21 -10.19
C CYS A 66 10.09 9.95 -11.54
N ASP A 67 9.74 11.23 -11.50
CA ASP A 67 9.68 12.08 -12.70
C ASP A 67 11.08 12.18 -13.36
N VAL A 68 11.16 12.06 -14.69
CA VAL A 68 12.47 12.14 -15.39
C VAL A 68 13.10 13.53 -15.26
N SER A 69 12.28 14.56 -15.07
CA SER A 69 12.78 15.94 -14.88
C SER A 69 13.26 16.22 -13.45
N ASP A 70 12.84 15.40 -12.48
CA ASP A 70 13.15 15.57 -11.06
C ASP A 70 13.07 14.21 -10.34
N SER A 71 14.22 13.63 -10.02
CA SER A 71 14.32 12.32 -9.37
C SER A 71 13.76 12.30 -7.94
N ASP A 72 13.65 13.45 -7.31
CA ASP A 72 13.13 13.57 -5.94
C ASP A 72 11.61 13.63 -5.94
N LYS A 73 11.01 13.87 -7.12
CA LYS A 73 9.56 13.87 -7.32
C LYS A 73 9.05 12.45 -7.61
N ILE A 74 8.62 11.78 -6.55
CA ILE A 74 7.94 10.49 -6.62
C ILE A 74 6.51 10.68 -7.14
N VAL A 75 6.17 9.97 -8.22
CA VAL A 75 4.85 9.98 -8.88
C VAL A 75 4.10 8.65 -8.73
N GLY A 76 4.75 7.65 -8.14
CA GLY A 76 4.15 6.35 -7.89
C GLY A 76 5.06 5.45 -7.07
N MET A 77 4.48 4.40 -6.50
CA MET A 77 5.19 3.39 -5.73
C MET A 77 4.54 2.02 -5.94
N ALA A 78 5.39 1.00 -6.08
CA ALA A 78 4.99 -0.39 -6.06
C ALA A 78 5.66 -1.12 -4.89
N VAL A 79 4.87 -1.96 -4.24
CA VAL A 79 5.28 -2.74 -3.07
C VAL A 79 5.03 -4.22 -3.34
N TRP A 80 6.04 -5.04 -3.07
CA TRP A 80 5.99 -6.49 -3.28
C TRP A 80 6.59 -7.24 -2.09
N PHE A 81 6.04 -8.41 -1.81
CA PHE A 81 6.57 -9.36 -0.83
C PHE A 81 7.02 -10.63 -1.54
N GLY A 82 8.23 -11.11 -1.23
CA GLY A 82 8.77 -12.33 -1.80
C GLY A 82 7.98 -13.58 -1.40
N PRO A 83 8.22 -14.73 -2.06
CA PRO A 83 7.53 -15.98 -1.75
C PRO A 83 7.63 -16.34 -0.26
N GLY A 84 6.50 -16.69 0.35
CA GLY A 84 6.42 -17.05 1.77
C GLY A 84 6.44 -15.87 2.75
N LYS A 85 6.54 -14.63 2.25
CA LYS A 85 6.36 -13.41 3.04
C LYS A 85 5.00 -12.79 2.73
N SER A 86 4.38 -12.21 3.75
CA SER A 86 3.15 -11.44 3.60
C SER A 86 3.18 -10.23 4.52
N LEU A 87 2.38 -9.22 4.16
CA LEU A 87 2.18 -8.04 4.99
C LEU A 87 1.67 -8.43 6.38
N PHE A 88 2.31 -7.92 7.43
CA PHE A 88 1.98 -8.14 8.84
C PHE A 88 2.04 -9.61 9.29
N ALA A 89 2.88 -10.43 8.65
CA ALA A 89 3.10 -11.83 9.05
C ALA A 89 3.76 -11.94 10.43
N ASP A 90 4.80 -11.13 10.66
CA ASP A 90 5.67 -11.21 11.82
C ASP A 90 5.31 -10.17 12.87
N ALA A 91 5.55 -10.46 14.16
CA ALA A 91 5.30 -9.52 15.24
C ALA A 91 6.10 -8.21 15.07
N GLU A 92 7.36 -8.32 14.62
CA GLU A 92 8.24 -7.19 14.36
C GLU A 92 7.64 -6.23 13.32
N GLN A 93 7.01 -6.75 12.25
CA GLN A 93 6.33 -5.90 11.26
C GLN A 93 5.13 -5.17 11.86
N ARG A 94 4.41 -5.80 12.80
CA ARG A 94 3.21 -5.19 13.43
C ARG A 94 3.59 -4.08 14.39
N GLU A 95 4.75 -4.20 15.03
CA GLU A 95 5.31 -3.16 15.90
C GLU A 95 5.70 -1.89 15.13
N LEU A 96 5.84 -1.96 13.79
CA LEU A 96 6.14 -0.79 12.94
C LEU A 96 4.93 0.15 12.69
N GLY A 97 3.84 -0.03 13.44
CA GLY A 97 2.70 0.88 13.48
C GLY A 97 1.33 0.23 13.37
N LEU A 98 1.26 -1.07 13.05
CA LEU A 98 -0.03 -1.77 13.00
C LEU A 98 -0.69 -1.80 14.39
N ASN A 99 0.08 -2.10 15.44
CA ASN A 99 -0.46 -2.15 16.81
C ASN A 99 -1.07 -0.81 17.22
N GLU A 100 -0.37 0.29 16.93
CA GLU A 100 -0.81 1.66 17.23
C GLU A 100 -2.05 2.05 16.41
N PHE A 101 -2.14 1.61 15.16
CA PHE A 101 -3.33 1.76 14.32
C PHE A 101 -4.51 0.96 14.90
N MET A 102 -4.30 -0.30 15.26
CA MET A 102 -5.33 -1.19 15.80
C MET A 102 -5.91 -0.71 17.13
N ASP A 103 -5.12 0.00 17.93
CA ASP A 103 -5.56 0.59 19.20
C ASP A 103 -6.41 1.86 19.01
N LYS A 104 -6.33 2.51 17.84
CA LYS A 104 -7.17 3.67 17.48
C LYS A 104 -8.49 3.26 16.85
N LEU A 105 -8.64 2.01 16.42
CA LEU A 105 -9.85 1.53 15.76
C LEU A 105 -11.03 1.45 16.73
N SER A 106 -12.24 1.66 16.18
CA SER A 106 -13.46 1.32 16.90
C SER A 106 -13.50 -0.20 17.21
N PRO A 107 -14.19 -0.63 18.28
CA PRO A 107 -14.33 -2.05 18.59
C PRO A 107 -14.92 -2.87 17.45
N GLU A 108 -15.82 -2.29 16.65
CA GLU A 108 -16.42 -2.95 15.49
C GLU A 108 -15.40 -3.15 14.38
N THR A 109 -14.66 -2.10 14.01
CA THR A 109 -13.63 -2.16 12.96
C THR A 109 -12.48 -3.09 13.37
N ARG A 110 -12.08 -3.07 14.63
CA ARG A 110 -11.08 -3.99 15.17
C ARG A 110 -11.52 -5.45 15.07
N GLN A 111 -12.77 -5.76 15.40
CA GLN A 111 -13.31 -7.11 15.23
C GLN A 111 -13.35 -7.53 13.75
N TRP A 112 -13.64 -6.61 12.84
CA TRP A 112 -13.58 -6.88 11.40
C TRP A 112 -12.15 -7.24 10.96
N TRP A 113 -11.13 -6.52 11.45
CA TRP A 113 -9.72 -6.83 11.17
C TRP A 113 -9.34 -8.24 11.65
N GLU A 114 -9.72 -8.59 12.88
CA GLU A 114 -9.43 -9.89 13.49
C GLU A 114 -10.14 -11.05 12.78
N LYS A 115 -11.38 -10.84 12.31
CA LYS A 115 -12.20 -11.88 11.68
C LYS A 115 -12.01 -12.01 10.17
N THR A 116 -11.58 -10.95 9.49
CA THR A 116 -11.64 -10.88 8.01
C THR A 116 -10.29 -10.50 7.39
N ALA A 117 -9.64 -9.44 7.88
CA ALA A 117 -8.42 -8.94 7.26
C ALA A 117 -7.18 -9.80 7.59
N ILE A 118 -7.05 -10.27 8.84
CA ILE A 118 -5.89 -11.09 9.26
C ILE A 118 -6.03 -12.55 8.78
N GLN A 119 -7.24 -13.09 8.70
CA GLN A 119 -7.48 -14.48 8.28
C GLN A 119 -7.41 -14.71 6.76
N SER A 120 -7.61 -13.67 5.93
CA SER A 120 -7.71 -13.84 4.48
C SER A 120 -6.37 -13.78 3.73
N GLY A 121 -5.27 -13.34 4.36
CA GLY A 121 -3.96 -13.25 3.72
C GLY A 121 -3.93 -12.40 2.43
N THR A 122 -4.93 -11.54 2.20
CA THR A 122 -5.22 -10.94 0.89
C THR A 122 -4.64 -9.52 0.75
N ILE A 123 -3.36 -9.31 1.03
CA ILE A 123 -2.66 -8.11 0.54
C ILE A 123 -1.30 -8.55 -0.03
N THR A 124 -1.32 -8.92 -1.32
CA THR A 124 -0.13 -9.41 -2.04
C THR A 124 0.59 -8.32 -2.86
N ALA A 125 -0.04 -7.16 -3.09
CA ALA A 125 0.62 -6.02 -3.72
C ALA A 125 -0.16 -4.72 -3.43
N LEU A 126 0.57 -3.66 -3.08
CA LEU A 126 0.08 -2.28 -3.07
C LEU A 126 0.74 -1.58 -4.26
N VAL A 127 -0.05 -1.18 -5.26
CA VAL A 127 0.44 -0.39 -6.40
C VAL A 127 -0.29 0.94 -6.37
N THR A 128 0.46 2.02 -6.21
CA THR A 128 -0.05 3.39 -6.19
C THR A 128 0.57 4.14 -7.35
N THR A 129 -0.26 4.63 -8.25
CA THR A 129 0.15 5.51 -9.34
C THR A 129 -0.86 6.64 -9.44
N THR A 130 -0.38 7.88 -9.59
CA THR A 130 -1.27 9.02 -9.86
C THR A 130 -1.75 9.06 -11.31
N ASP A 131 -1.16 8.24 -12.20
CA ASP A 131 -1.65 8.00 -13.56
C ASP A 131 -2.33 6.62 -13.60
N VAL A 132 -3.62 6.58 -13.23
CA VAL A 132 -4.50 5.44 -13.54
C VAL A 132 -4.88 5.51 -15.02
N ASN A 133 -4.05 4.92 -15.87
CA ASN A 133 -4.46 4.51 -17.20
C ASN A 133 -4.46 2.97 -17.24
N GLU A 134 -5.53 2.38 -17.74
CA GLU A 134 -5.84 0.94 -17.70
C GLU A 134 -4.79 0.02 -18.37
N SER A 135 -3.71 0.56 -18.95
CA SER A 135 -2.81 -0.17 -19.86
C SER A 135 -1.58 -0.83 -19.23
N ILE A 136 -1.35 -0.71 -17.91
CA ILE A 136 -0.19 -1.35 -17.24
C ILE A 136 -0.40 -2.85 -16.92
N TYR A 137 -1.56 -3.42 -17.26
CA TYR A 137 -1.91 -4.82 -16.94
C TYR A 137 -1.60 -5.86 -18.02
N GLU A 138 -0.96 -5.50 -19.13
CA GLU A 138 -0.55 -6.49 -20.13
C GLU A 138 0.96 -6.75 -20.10
N LYS A 139 1.36 -7.76 -19.31
CA LYS A 139 2.28 -8.87 -19.68
C LYS A 139 2.99 -9.46 -18.45
N GLY A 140 2.33 -10.42 -17.82
CA GLY A 140 2.91 -11.33 -16.83
C GLY A 140 1.88 -12.38 -16.41
N PRO A 141 2.27 -13.66 -16.19
CA PRO A 141 1.32 -14.77 -16.15
C PRO A 141 0.69 -14.91 -14.77
N VAL A 142 -0.17 -13.97 -14.36
CA VAL A 142 -1.17 -14.19 -13.30
C VAL A 142 -2.45 -13.47 -13.70
N ALA A 143 -3.41 -14.24 -14.20
CA ALA A 143 -4.69 -13.75 -14.67
C ALA A 143 -5.51 -13.11 -13.52
N PHE A 144 -5.69 -11.79 -13.55
CA PHE A 144 -6.79 -11.12 -12.84
C PHE A 144 -7.87 -10.76 -13.86
N ARG A 145 -8.91 -11.59 -13.92
CA ARG A 145 -10.08 -11.39 -14.78
C ARG A 145 -11.01 -10.37 -14.14
N VAL A 146 -11.05 -9.16 -14.66
CA VAL A 146 -12.13 -8.20 -14.35
C VAL A 146 -13.40 -8.69 -15.08
N MET A 147 -14.42 -9.11 -14.32
CA MET A 147 -15.75 -9.32 -14.87
C MET A 147 -16.41 -7.97 -15.11
N SER A 148 -16.43 -7.54 -16.38
CA SER A 148 -17.35 -6.52 -16.87
C SER A 148 -18.78 -7.04 -16.71
N ARG A 149 -19.59 -6.37 -15.88
CA ARG A 149 -21.05 -6.49 -15.94
C ARG A 149 -21.56 -5.67 -17.12
N SER A 150 -22.16 -6.35 -18.09
CA SER A 150 -23.18 -5.81 -19.00
C SER A 150 -24.48 -6.56 -18.73
#